data_AF-A0A7U7CUY5-F1
#
_entry.id   AF-A0A7U7CUY5-F1
#
_cell.length_a   1.000
_cell.length_b   1.000
_cell.length_c   1.000
_cell.angle_alpha   90.00
_cell.angle_beta   90.00
_cell.angle_gamma   90.00
#
_symmetry.space_group_name_H-M   'P 1'
#
loop_
_entity.id
_entity.type
_entity.pdbx_description
1 polymer ?
#
loop_
_entity_poly.entity_id
_entity_poly.type
_entity_poly.pdbx_seq_one_letter_code
_entity_poly.pdbx_strand_id
1 'polypeptide(L)'
;MNILKILKKTVIDSQLYVSLMGTLFAVFFMKEQNTFRFPTFALIFITYFSGYLYTKYQYTKHFFKIVIVNAIAGVTCAFLIIHNHNEIRLLKWFIIVVLGLLYNSFFLDVYIRKIPLLKVFYVGLVWALVNCWLTLPEFSVPIFLISFFFITALVLPFDIRDMNSDTVKTFPMLIGVENTKYIAYALVFISSILSIFYLELAYALAFFMSSIITYIFIYFSENKRDDTYYSFGVETCSALPFLFLLIMEYF
;
A
#
# COMPACT_ATOMS: atom_id res chain seq x y z
N MET A 1 -20.12 -20.11 16.14
CA MET A 1 -19.28 -18.91 15.92
C MET A 1 -19.09 -18.77 14.42
N ASN A 2 -19.61 -17.71 13.80
CA ASN A 2 -19.76 -17.62 12.34
C ASN A 2 -18.37 -17.58 11.68
N ILE A 3 -18.08 -18.51 10.75
CA ILE A 3 -16.78 -18.67 10.07
C ILE A 3 -16.32 -17.34 9.44
N LEU A 4 -17.26 -16.57 8.91
CA LEU A 4 -17.04 -15.22 8.38
C LEU A 4 -16.47 -14.23 9.41
N LYS A 5 -16.92 -14.29 10.67
CA LYS A 5 -16.39 -13.44 11.75
C LYS A 5 -14.97 -13.87 12.16
N ILE A 6 -14.69 -15.17 12.11
CA ILE A 6 -13.35 -15.70 12.38
C ILE A 6 -12.41 -15.27 11.26
N LEU A 7 -12.79 -15.46 9.99
CA LEU A 7 -11.99 -15.02 8.83
C LEU A 7 -11.70 -13.52 8.86
N LYS A 8 -12.71 -12.67 9.09
CA LYS A 8 -12.50 -11.22 9.23
C LYS A 8 -11.48 -10.89 10.33
N LYS A 9 -11.66 -11.49 11.51
CA LYS A 9 -10.78 -11.26 12.67
C LYS A 9 -9.36 -11.79 12.50
N THR A 10 -9.19 -12.89 11.75
CA THR A 10 -7.90 -13.60 11.66
C THR A 10 -7.08 -13.16 10.45
N VAL A 11 -7.72 -12.74 9.36
CA VAL A 11 -7.06 -12.43 8.08
C VAL A 11 -6.98 -10.91 7.85
N ILE A 12 -8.09 -10.20 8.00
CA ILE A 12 -8.15 -8.76 7.75
C ILE A 12 -7.62 -8.00 8.97
N ASP A 13 -8.16 -8.31 10.15
CA ASP A 13 -7.78 -7.60 11.36
C ASP A 13 -6.32 -7.86 11.79
N SER A 14 -5.71 -8.96 11.36
CA SER A 14 -4.31 -9.28 11.67
C SER A 14 -3.30 -8.44 10.89
N GLN A 15 -3.72 -7.65 9.90
CA GLN A 15 -2.85 -6.91 8.97
C GLN A 15 -2.03 -7.80 8.02
N LEU A 16 -2.23 -9.12 8.05
CA LEU A 16 -1.60 -10.05 7.10
C LEU A 16 -2.07 -9.77 5.67
N TYR A 17 -3.38 -9.52 5.51
CA TYR A 17 -3.99 -9.30 4.20
C TYR A 17 -3.43 -8.06 3.50
N VAL A 18 -3.55 -6.88 4.13
CA VAL A 18 -3.03 -5.61 3.57
C VAL A 18 -1.54 -5.71 3.23
N SER A 19 -0.75 -6.36 4.08
CA SER A 19 0.69 -6.53 3.89
C SER A 19 1.00 -7.42 2.70
N LEU A 20 0.21 -8.49 2.50
CA LEU A 20 0.32 -9.33 1.33
C LEU A 20 -0.07 -8.56 0.06
N MET A 21 -1.18 -7.81 0.09
CA MET A 21 -1.63 -7.05 -1.09
C MET A 21 -0.59 -6.03 -1.56
N GLY A 22 -0.03 -5.24 -0.63
CA GLY A 22 1.07 -4.31 -0.93
C GLY A 22 2.35 -5.01 -1.39
N THR A 23 2.65 -6.20 -0.86
CA THR A 23 3.80 -7.00 -1.32
C THR A 23 3.59 -7.52 -2.73
N LEU A 24 2.40 -8.01 -3.07
CA LEU A 24 2.08 -8.49 -4.43
C LEU A 24 2.15 -7.35 -5.46
N PHE A 25 1.79 -6.12 -5.06
CA PHE A 25 2.00 -4.95 -5.91
C PHE A 25 3.49 -4.68 -6.18
N ALA A 26 4.35 -4.83 -5.17
CA ALA A 26 5.79 -4.74 -5.36
C ALA A 26 6.33 -5.87 -6.27
N VAL A 27 5.83 -7.10 -6.08
CA VAL A 27 6.21 -8.26 -6.91
C VAL A 27 5.88 -8.04 -8.38
N PHE A 28 4.76 -7.41 -8.71
CA PHE A 28 4.41 -7.06 -10.09
C PHE A 28 5.55 -6.28 -10.78
N PHE A 29 6.03 -5.19 -10.16
CA PHE A 29 7.15 -4.42 -10.71
C PHE A 29 8.50 -5.14 -10.62
N MET A 30 8.69 -5.99 -9.61
CA MET A 30 9.90 -6.81 -9.53
C MET A 30 9.99 -7.83 -10.67
N LYS A 31 8.86 -8.42 -11.08
CA LYS A 31 8.82 -9.32 -12.24
C LYS A 31 9.06 -8.54 -13.53
N GLU A 32 8.41 -7.39 -13.70
CA GLU A 32 8.62 -6.50 -14.86
C GLU A 32 10.10 -6.16 -15.04
N GLN A 33 10.79 -5.83 -13.94
CA GLN A 33 12.19 -5.44 -13.98
C GLN A 33 13.16 -6.63 -13.87
N ASN A 34 12.66 -7.88 -13.88
CA ASN A 34 13.45 -9.10 -13.69
C ASN A 34 14.33 -9.10 -12.41
N THR A 35 13.83 -8.47 -11.34
CA THR A 35 14.53 -8.33 -10.05
C THR A 35 13.93 -9.20 -8.93
N PHE A 36 12.92 -10.01 -9.23
CA PHE A 36 12.24 -10.84 -8.23
C PHE A 36 13.20 -11.76 -7.48
N ARG A 37 13.15 -11.70 -6.14
CA ARG A 37 13.87 -12.58 -5.22
C ARG A 37 13.03 -12.82 -3.98
N PHE A 38 12.95 -14.07 -3.53
CA PHE A 38 12.18 -14.44 -2.34
C PHE A 38 12.61 -13.70 -1.06
N PRO A 39 13.90 -13.46 -0.78
CA PRO A 39 14.31 -12.63 0.35
C PRO A 39 13.75 -11.19 0.30
N THR A 40 13.64 -10.59 -0.89
CA THR A 40 13.05 -9.25 -1.05
C THR A 40 11.54 -9.28 -0.85
N PHE A 41 10.86 -10.35 -1.30
CA PHE A 41 9.44 -10.57 -1.00
C PHE A 41 9.20 -10.61 0.52
N ALA A 42 9.96 -11.44 1.24
CA ALA A 42 9.86 -11.56 2.69
C ALA A 42 10.18 -10.23 3.40
N LEU A 43 11.21 -9.51 2.96
CA LEU A 43 11.57 -8.19 3.47
C LEU A 43 10.40 -7.19 3.37
N ILE A 44 9.77 -7.09 2.19
CA ILE A 44 8.66 -6.16 1.95
C ILE A 44 7.43 -6.56 2.76
N PHE A 45 7.10 -7.85 2.79
CA PHE A 45 5.99 -8.36 3.58
C PHE A 45 6.16 -8.05 5.07
N ILE A 46 7.32 -8.36 5.65
CA ILE A 46 7.61 -8.08 7.06
C ILE A 46 7.58 -6.57 7.34
N THR A 47 8.09 -5.76 6.41
CA THR A 47 8.10 -4.28 6.54
C THR A 47 6.68 -3.72 6.59
N TYR A 48 5.81 -4.10 5.65
CA TYR A 48 4.40 -3.68 5.68
C TYR A 48 3.71 -4.19 6.94
N PHE A 49 3.86 -5.48 7.26
CA PHE A 49 3.22 -6.10 8.42
C PHE A 49 3.57 -5.40 9.72
N SER A 50 4.86 -5.12 9.92
CA SER A 50 5.36 -4.37 11.07
C SER A 50 4.78 -2.95 11.15
N GLY A 51 4.76 -2.23 10.04
CA GLY A 51 4.21 -0.86 9.98
C GLY A 51 2.70 -0.80 10.25
N TYR A 52 1.92 -1.71 9.67
CA TYR A 52 0.48 -1.77 9.91
C TYR A 52 0.14 -2.22 11.33
N LEU A 53 0.89 -3.16 11.90
CA LEU A 53 0.74 -3.54 13.31
C LEU A 53 1.04 -2.35 14.24
N TYR A 54 2.13 -1.62 13.99
CA TYR A 54 2.49 -0.44 14.77
C TYR A 54 1.35 0.58 14.81
N THR A 55 0.85 0.98 13.64
CA THR A 55 -0.17 2.02 13.52
C THR A 55 -1.52 1.59 14.10
N LYS A 56 -1.91 0.32 13.95
CA LYS A 56 -3.17 -0.20 14.49
C LYS A 56 -3.20 -0.25 16.02
N TYR A 57 -2.09 -0.63 16.65
CA TYR A 57 -2.04 -0.89 18.09
C TYR A 57 -1.41 0.24 18.92
N GLN A 58 -1.02 1.36 18.29
CA GLN A 58 -0.32 2.50 18.89
C GLN A 58 -0.95 3.01 20.20
N TYR A 59 -2.28 3.08 20.26
CA TYR A 59 -3.02 3.61 21.41
C TYR A 59 -3.78 2.52 22.17
N THR A 60 -3.21 1.31 22.24
CA THR A 60 -3.83 0.16 22.90
C THR A 60 -2.93 -0.41 23.99
N LYS A 61 -3.51 -1.18 24.92
CA LYS A 61 -2.76 -1.92 25.97
C LYS A 61 -1.70 -2.89 25.43
N HIS A 62 -1.77 -3.24 24.14
CA HIS A 62 -0.85 -4.17 23.49
C HIS A 62 0.38 -3.47 22.88
N PHE A 63 0.44 -2.14 22.92
CA PHE A 63 1.46 -1.37 22.21
C PHE A 63 2.90 -1.80 22.51
N PHE A 64 3.25 -1.98 23.79
CA PHE A 64 4.60 -2.41 24.18
C PHE A 64 5.00 -3.76 23.56
N LYS A 65 4.06 -4.72 23.50
CA LYS A 65 4.31 -6.01 22.84
C LYS A 65 4.56 -5.84 21.34
N ILE A 66 3.81 -4.93 20.70
CA ILE A 66 3.96 -4.63 19.28
C ILE A 66 5.30 -3.94 18.98
N VAL A 67 5.78 -3.06 19.88
CA VAL A 67 7.12 -2.47 19.75
C VAL A 67 8.21 -3.55 19.79
N ILE A 68 8.10 -4.54 20.69
CA ILE A 68 9.03 -5.69 20.72
C ILE A 68 8.96 -6.49 19.43
N VAL A 69 7.74 -6.79 18.94
CA VAL A 69 7.55 -7.51 17.66
C VAL A 69 8.19 -6.73 16.50
N ASN A 70 8.01 -5.41 16.44
CA ASN A 70 8.61 -4.56 15.41
C ASN A 70 10.13 -4.47 15.52
N ALA A 71 10.69 -4.50 16.73
CA ALA A 71 12.15 -4.58 16.91
C ALA A 71 12.70 -5.91 16.37
N ILE A 72 12.06 -7.03 16.68
CA ILE A 72 12.43 -8.35 16.14
C ILE A 72 12.29 -8.37 14.61
N ALA A 73 11.19 -7.82 14.08
CA ALA A 73 10.96 -7.68 12.65
C ALA A 73 12.06 -6.84 11.97
N GLY A 74 12.46 -5.72 12.59
CA GLY A 74 13.55 -4.87 12.10
C GLY A 74 14.90 -5.59 12.06
N VAL A 75 15.24 -6.35 13.11
CA VAL A 75 16.45 -7.19 13.13
C VAL A 75 16.38 -8.27 12.03
N THR A 76 15.21 -8.86 11.83
CA THR A 76 14.99 -9.88 10.78
C THR A 76 15.17 -9.29 9.39
N CYS A 77 14.60 -8.11 9.13
CA CYS A 77 14.77 -7.37 7.88
C CYS A 77 16.25 -7.00 7.64
N ALA A 78 16.94 -6.50 8.66
CA ALA A 78 18.38 -6.19 8.56
C ALA A 78 19.21 -7.44 8.26
N PHE A 79 18.92 -8.56 8.93
CA PHE A 79 19.56 -9.85 8.68
C PHE A 79 19.33 -10.33 7.24
N LEU A 80 18.08 -10.26 6.74
CA LEU A 80 17.74 -10.63 5.37
C LEU A 80 18.52 -9.78 4.35
N ILE A 81 18.64 -8.47 4.57
CA ILE A 81 19.37 -7.56 3.68
C ILE A 81 20.88 -7.86 3.71
N ILE A 82 21.49 -8.00 4.89
CA ILE A 82 22.94 -8.23 5.01
C ILE A 82 23.37 -9.54 4.34
N HIS A 83 22.55 -10.60 4.41
CA HIS A 83 22.89 -11.91 3.82
C HIS A 83 22.56 -12.04 2.34
N ASN A 84 21.63 -11.25 1.80
CA ASN A 84 21.12 -11.45 0.43
C ASN A 84 21.32 -10.24 -0.49
N HIS A 85 21.75 -9.10 0.05
CA HIS A 85 21.84 -7.82 -0.64
C HIS A 85 23.09 -7.04 -0.19
N ASN A 86 23.02 -5.70 -0.19
CA ASN A 86 24.16 -4.80 0.08
C ASN A 86 23.78 -3.70 1.09
N GLU A 87 24.80 -2.98 1.59
CA GLU A 87 24.61 -1.88 2.54
C GLU A 87 23.75 -0.74 2.00
N ILE A 88 23.75 -0.53 0.68
CA ILE A 88 22.90 0.48 0.02
C ILE A 88 21.43 0.13 0.22
N ARG A 89 21.04 -1.15 0.08
CA ARG A 89 19.66 -1.58 0.30
C ARG A 89 19.24 -1.45 1.76
N LEU A 90 20.18 -1.63 2.71
CA LEU A 90 19.92 -1.39 4.13
C LEU A 90 19.59 0.08 4.38
N LEU A 91 20.34 1.00 3.76
CA LEU A 91 20.07 2.44 3.84
C LEU A 91 18.71 2.79 3.23
N LYS A 92 18.40 2.29 2.03
CA LYS A 92 17.09 2.50 1.38
C LYS A 92 15.94 2.04 2.28
N TRP A 93 16.05 0.83 2.84
CA TRP A 93 15.06 0.26 3.74
C TRP A 93 14.92 1.10 5.02
N PHE A 94 16.03 1.50 5.63
CA PHE A 94 16.03 2.34 6.82
C PHE A 94 15.31 3.67 6.57
N ILE A 95 15.54 4.32 5.43
CA ILE A 95 14.84 5.56 5.04
C ILE A 95 13.34 5.30 4.91
N ILE A 96 12.91 4.19 4.30
CA ILE A 96 11.48 3.83 4.19
C ILE A 96 10.85 3.60 5.57
N VAL A 97 11.56 2.93 6.49
CA VAL A 97 11.09 2.74 7.86
C VAL A 97 10.92 4.09 8.57
N VAL A 98 11.89 4.99 8.45
CA VAL A 98 11.82 6.35 9.02
C VAL A 98 10.62 7.11 8.44
N LEU A 99 10.41 7.08 7.13
CA LEU A 99 9.23 7.69 6.50
C LEU A 99 7.92 7.08 7.04
N GLY A 100 7.86 5.75 7.19
CA GLY A 100 6.73 5.07 7.82
C GLY A 100 6.46 5.55 9.25
N LEU A 101 7.50 5.77 10.05
CA LEU A 101 7.37 6.29 11.41
C LEU A 101 6.89 7.76 11.44
N LEU A 102 7.34 8.59 10.48
CA LEU A 102 6.89 9.98 10.35
C LEU A 102 5.39 10.10 10.00
N TYR A 103 4.81 9.07 9.39
CA TYR A 103 3.39 9.06 9.05
C TYR A 103 2.49 9.20 10.28
N ASN A 104 2.74 8.40 11.31
CA ASN A 104 1.93 8.34 12.52
C ASN A 104 2.73 7.69 13.65
N SER A 105 3.38 8.49 14.50
CA SER A 105 4.10 8.01 15.68
C SER A 105 3.72 8.79 16.93
N PHE A 106 3.63 8.08 18.06
CA PHE A 106 3.17 8.62 19.33
C PHE A 106 4.13 9.67 19.93
N PHE A 107 5.40 9.64 19.52
CA PHE A 107 6.45 10.55 19.99
C PHE A 107 6.57 11.82 19.14
N LEU A 108 5.72 12.00 18.11
CA LEU A 108 5.68 13.21 17.29
C LEU A 108 4.46 14.05 17.67
N ASP A 109 4.67 15.33 17.98
CA ASP A 109 3.57 16.27 18.28
C ASP A 109 2.68 16.49 17.04
N VAL A 110 3.33 16.67 15.89
CA VAL A 110 2.72 16.74 14.56
C VAL A 110 3.31 15.63 13.70
N TYR A 111 2.45 14.71 13.26
CA TYR A 111 2.78 13.66 12.31
C TYR A 111 1.93 13.81 11.06
N ILE A 112 2.34 13.19 9.95
CA ILE A 112 1.79 13.51 8.63
C ILE A 112 0.30 13.19 8.51
N ARG A 113 -0.18 12.15 9.22
CA ARG A 113 -1.61 11.82 9.30
C ARG A 113 -2.47 12.97 9.90
N LYS A 114 -1.90 13.92 10.64
CA LYS A 114 -2.61 15.12 11.15
C LYS A 114 -2.69 16.26 10.13
N ILE A 115 -1.96 16.21 9.02
CA ILE A 115 -1.92 17.29 8.03
C ILE A 115 -3.07 17.08 7.03
N PRO A 116 -3.99 18.06 6.87
CA PRO A 116 -5.10 17.95 5.91
C PRO A 116 -4.62 17.63 4.50
N LEU A 117 -5.33 16.72 3.83
CA LEU A 117 -5.10 16.27 2.44
C LEU A 117 -3.76 15.57 2.17
N LEU A 118 -2.68 15.88 2.89
CA LEU A 118 -1.35 15.33 2.65
C LEU A 118 -1.26 13.84 2.94
N LYS A 119 -2.06 13.33 3.89
CA LYS A 119 -1.98 11.95 4.35
C LYS A 119 -2.12 10.92 3.22
N VAL A 120 -2.95 11.18 2.20
CA VAL A 120 -3.21 10.22 1.11
C VAL A 120 -2.02 10.14 0.16
N PHE A 121 -1.43 11.29 -0.18
CA PHE A 121 -0.23 11.36 -1.02
C PHE A 121 0.97 10.76 -0.31
N TYR A 122 1.06 10.90 1.01
CA TYR A 122 2.18 10.32 1.76
C TYR A 122 2.16 8.79 1.76
N VAL A 123 0.98 8.17 1.88
CA VAL A 123 0.86 6.71 1.74
C VAL A 123 1.28 6.28 0.33
N GLY A 124 0.80 6.99 -0.71
CA GLY A 124 1.23 6.78 -2.09
C GLY A 124 2.74 6.90 -2.29
N LEU A 125 3.37 7.91 -1.67
CA LEU A 125 4.82 8.14 -1.71
C LEU A 125 5.60 6.96 -1.13
N VAL A 126 5.26 6.53 0.09
CA VAL A 126 5.99 5.45 0.77
C VAL A 126 5.87 4.13 -0.02
N TRP A 127 4.67 3.80 -0.49
CA TRP A 127 4.46 2.60 -1.32
C TRP A 127 5.20 2.70 -2.67
N ALA A 128 5.21 3.87 -3.31
CA ALA A 128 5.95 4.08 -4.55
C ALA A 128 7.45 3.90 -4.35
N LEU A 129 8.02 4.43 -3.25
CA LEU A 129 9.44 4.25 -2.92
C LEU A 129 9.81 2.78 -2.65
N VAL A 130 8.90 2.00 -2.06
CA VAL A 130 9.10 0.54 -1.96
C VAL A 130 9.24 -0.07 -3.35
N ASN A 131 8.34 0.26 -4.27
CA ASN A 131 8.28 -0.35 -5.60
C ASN A 131 9.35 0.10 -6.59
N CYS A 132 9.78 1.36 -6.52
CA CYS A 132 10.66 1.96 -7.52
C CYS A 132 12.11 2.13 -7.05
N TRP A 133 12.35 2.01 -5.74
CA TRP A 133 13.66 2.32 -5.15
C TRP A 133 14.20 1.19 -4.28
N LEU A 134 13.40 0.63 -3.37
CA LEU A 134 13.85 -0.44 -2.48
C LEU A 134 14.05 -1.77 -3.22
N THR A 135 13.09 -2.13 -4.08
CA THR A 135 13.10 -3.36 -4.87
C THR A 135 14.16 -3.36 -5.97
N LEU A 136 14.45 -2.16 -6.52
CA LEU A 136 15.28 -1.99 -7.72
C LEU A 136 16.72 -1.56 -7.38
N PRO A 137 17.70 -1.86 -8.25
CA PRO A 137 19.06 -1.35 -8.11
C PRO A 137 19.09 0.19 -8.16
N GLU A 138 18.46 0.75 -9.19
CA GLU A 138 18.37 2.19 -9.45
C GLU A 138 16.93 2.69 -9.30
N PHE A 139 16.77 3.99 -9.07
CA PHE A 139 15.47 4.61 -8.93
C PHE A 139 14.75 4.66 -10.28
N SER A 140 13.57 4.05 -10.39
CA SER A 140 12.75 4.13 -11.59
C SER A 140 11.68 5.22 -11.48
N VAL A 141 11.87 6.34 -12.17
CA VAL A 141 10.87 7.42 -12.23
C VAL A 141 9.53 6.94 -12.79
N PRO A 142 9.47 6.12 -13.86
CA PRO A 142 8.20 5.60 -14.35
C PRO A 142 7.44 4.77 -13.32
N ILE A 143 8.11 3.80 -12.68
CA ILE A 143 7.47 2.93 -11.67
C ILE A 143 7.06 3.74 -10.45
N PHE A 144 7.84 4.77 -10.08
CA PHE A 144 7.47 5.71 -9.03
C PHE A 144 6.14 6.39 -9.34
N LEU A 145 6.02 7.02 -10.53
CA LEU A 145 4.82 7.77 -10.90
C LEU A 145 3.59 6.86 -11.02
N ILE A 146 3.73 5.69 -11.67
CA ILE A 146 2.65 4.69 -11.77
C ILE A 146 2.19 4.29 -10.36
N SER A 147 3.12 3.86 -9.50
CA SER A 147 2.80 3.44 -8.13
C SER A 147 2.19 4.56 -7.31
N PHE A 148 2.75 5.77 -7.39
CA PHE A 148 2.32 6.93 -6.62
C PHE A 148 0.88 7.31 -6.94
N PHE A 149 0.54 7.44 -8.22
CA PHE A 149 -0.81 7.80 -8.63
C PHE A 149 -1.82 6.69 -8.31
N PHE A 150 -1.48 5.43 -8.60
CA PHE A 150 -2.37 4.30 -8.34
C PHE A 150 -2.69 4.12 -6.86
N ILE A 151 -1.68 4.11 -6.00
CA ILE A 151 -1.88 3.92 -4.55
C ILE A 151 -2.59 5.14 -3.95
N THR A 152 -2.23 6.36 -4.35
CA THR A 152 -2.96 7.56 -3.89
C THR A 152 -4.45 7.45 -4.24
N ALA A 153 -4.78 6.97 -5.45
CA ALA A 153 -6.16 6.76 -5.85
C ALA A 153 -6.89 5.73 -4.96
N LEU A 154 -6.22 4.62 -4.62
CA LEU A 154 -6.78 3.57 -3.75
C LEU A 154 -6.99 4.03 -2.30
N VAL A 155 -6.26 5.04 -1.84
CA VAL A 155 -6.41 5.59 -0.48
C VAL A 155 -7.63 6.51 -0.37
N LEU A 156 -8.02 7.22 -1.45
CA LEU A 156 -9.16 8.14 -1.43
C LEU A 156 -10.52 7.49 -1.05
N PRO A 157 -10.85 6.25 -1.48
CA PRO A 157 -11.97 5.48 -0.93
C PRO A 157 -11.99 5.36 0.59
N PHE A 158 -10.83 5.19 1.24
CA PHE A 158 -10.75 5.12 2.70
C PHE A 158 -11.06 6.47 3.34
N ASP A 159 -10.67 7.59 2.71
CA ASP A 159 -11.11 8.92 3.14
C ASP A 159 -12.63 9.08 3.06
N ILE A 160 -13.29 8.54 2.03
CA ILE A 160 -14.76 8.54 1.92
C ILE A 160 -15.40 7.71 3.04
N ARG A 161 -14.83 6.54 3.34
CA ARG A 161 -15.26 5.68 4.45
C ARG A 161 -15.17 6.40 5.80
N ASP A 162 -14.05 7.08 6.03
CA ASP A 162 -13.70 7.63 7.35
C ASP A 162 -14.12 9.10 7.53
N MET A 163 -14.78 9.71 6.54
CA MET A 163 -15.08 11.16 6.55
C MET A 163 -15.95 11.65 7.73
N ASN A 164 -16.65 10.77 8.44
CA ASN A 164 -17.46 11.13 9.61
C ASN A 164 -16.74 10.87 10.96
N SER A 165 -15.62 10.15 10.94
CA SER A 165 -14.83 9.81 12.12
C SER A 165 -13.46 10.50 12.16
N ASP A 166 -12.97 10.96 11.00
CA ASP A 166 -11.72 11.69 10.90
C ASP A 166 -11.78 13.06 11.61
N THR A 167 -10.71 13.38 12.33
CA THR A 167 -10.56 14.65 13.08
C THR A 167 -9.91 15.76 12.25
N VAL A 168 -9.43 15.43 11.06
CA VAL A 168 -8.69 16.32 10.16
C VAL A 168 -9.45 16.42 8.85
N LYS A 169 -9.45 17.61 8.23
CA LYS A 169 -10.12 17.83 6.95
C LYS A 169 -9.56 16.92 5.85
N THR A 170 -10.42 16.08 5.28
CA THR A 170 -10.12 15.20 4.15
C THR A 170 -10.76 15.70 2.85
N PHE A 171 -10.39 15.11 1.71
CA PHE A 171 -10.99 15.42 0.41
C PHE A 171 -12.53 15.36 0.44
N PRO A 172 -13.17 14.26 0.88
CA PRO A 172 -14.63 14.18 0.85
C PRO A 172 -15.31 15.19 1.78
N MET A 173 -14.66 15.62 2.87
CA MET A 173 -15.17 16.71 3.72
C MET A 173 -15.10 18.08 3.03
N LEU A 174 -14.11 18.32 2.17
CA LEU A 174 -13.87 19.61 1.53
C LEU A 174 -14.62 19.79 0.20
N ILE A 175 -14.58 18.77 -0.64
CA ILE A 175 -15.10 18.83 -2.01
C ILE A 175 -16.27 17.88 -2.26
N GLY A 176 -16.66 17.08 -1.26
CA GLY A 176 -17.72 16.08 -1.38
C GLY A 176 -17.23 14.74 -1.91
N VAL A 177 -18.09 13.72 -1.75
CA VAL A 177 -17.79 12.32 -2.11
C VAL A 177 -17.57 12.17 -3.62
N GLU A 178 -18.45 12.72 -4.45
CA GLU A 178 -18.36 12.56 -5.91
C GLU A 178 -17.10 13.20 -6.51
N ASN A 179 -16.75 14.43 -6.07
CA ASN A 179 -15.51 15.07 -6.53
C ASN A 179 -14.26 14.31 -6.05
N THR A 180 -14.32 13.68 -4.87
CA THR A 180 -13.24 12.80 -4.39
C THR A 180 -13.08 11.57 -5.29
N LYS A 181 -14.19 10.96 -5.74
CA LYS A 181 -14.17 9.87 -6.71
C LYS A 181 -13.59 10.32 -8.06
N TYR A 182 -13.94 11.51 -8.55
CA TYR A 182 -13.36 12.05 -9.79
C TYR A 182 -11.85 12.24 -9.72
N ILE A 183 -11.32 12.71 -8.58
CA ILE A 183 -9.87 12.77 -8.36
C ILE A 183 -9.27 11.35 -8.40
N ALA A 184 -9.87 10.40 -7.69
CA ALA A 184 -9.39 9.02 -7.69
C ALA A 184 -9.36 8.43 -9.11
N TYR A 185 -10.41 8.62 -9.91
CA TYR A 185 -10.41 8.21 -11.32
C TYR A 185 -9.31 8.87 -12.14
N ALA A 186 -9.12 10.18 -12.00
CA ALA A 186 -8.07 10.89 -12.72
C ALA A 186 -6.69 10.32 -12.39
N LEU A 187 -6.42 9.99 -11.13
CA LEU A 187 -5.17 9.38 -10.70
C LEU A 187 -4.98 7.96 -11.26
N VAL A 188 -6.02 7.11 -11.25
CA VAL A 188 -5.94 5.77 -11.88
C VAL A 188 -5.74 5.90 -13.40
N PHE A 189 -6.44 6.84 -14.04
CA PHE A 189 -6.28 7.12 -15.47
C PHE A 189 -4.84 7.48 -15.81
N ILE A 190 -4.26 8.46 -15.10
CA ILE A 190 -2.87 8.88 -15.29
C ILE A 190 -1.93 7.69 -15.10
N SER A 191 -2.11 6.91 -14.03
CA SER A 191 -1.31 5.71 -13.79
C SER A 191 -1.41 4.68 -14.91
N SER A 192 -2.61 4.48 -15.46
CA SER A 192 -2.86 3.53 -16.56
C SER A 192 -2.18 4.00 -17.85
N ILE A 193 -2.28 5.27 -18.17
CA ILE A 193 -1.59 5.86 -19.34
C ILE A 193 -0.08 5.72 -19.19
N LEU A 194 0.48 6.04 -18.01
CA LEU A 194 1.90 5.83 -17.74
C LEU A 194 2.29 4.35 -17.89
N SER A 195 1.48 3.41 -17.41
CA SER A 195 1.78 1.98 -17.57
C SER A 195 1.88 1.55 -19.03
N ILE A 196 1.05 2.12 -19.92
CA ILE A 196 1.08 1.81 -21.36
C ILE A 196 2.38 2.29 -22.01
N PHE A 197 2.90 3.43 -21.58
CA PHE A 197 4.11 4.01 -22.17
C PHE A 197 5.41 3.41 -21.65
N TYR A 198 5.42 2.90 -20.41
CA TYR A 198 6.66 2.55 -19.72
C TYR A 198 6.79 1.09 -19.29
N LEU A 199 5.72 0.31 -19.32
CA LEU A 199 5.78 -1.13 -19.02
C LEU A 199 5.72 -1.96 -20.31
N GLU A 200 6.23 -3.18 -20.24
CA GLU A 200 6.01 -4.16 -21.30
C GLU A 200 4.51 -4.42 -21.51
N LEU A 201 4.14 -4.78 -22.74
CA LEU A 201 2.73 -4.90 -23.16
C LEU A 201 1.91 -5.80 -22.21
N ALA A 202 2.44 -6.95 -21.81
CA ALA A 202 1.74 -7.87 -20.91
C ALA A 202 1.44 -7.24 -19.54
N TYR A 203 2.39 -6.48 -18.98
CA TYR A 203 2.25 -5.81 -17.71
C TYR A 203 1.33 -4.60 -17.80
N ALA A 204 1.42 -3.82 -18.88
CA ALA A 204 0.49 -2.73 -19.17
C ALA A 204 -0.96 -3.24 -19.29
N LEU A 205 -1.18 -4.37 -19.97
CA LEU A 205 -2.50 -5.00 -20.08
C LEU A 205 -3.03 -5.50 -18.72
N ALA A 206 -2.20 -6.19 -17.93
CA ALA A 206 -2.56 -6.63 -16.58
C ALA A 206 -2.92 -5.45 -15.67
N PHE A 207 -2.14 -4.37 -15.75
CA PHE A 207 -2.40 -3.13 -15.01
C PHE A 207 -3.68 -2.42 -15.48
N PHE A 208 -3.96 -2.42 -16.78
CA PHE A 208 -5.18 -1.87 -17.35
C PHE A 208 -6.43 -2.64 -16.86
N MET A 209 -6.39 -3.97 -16.86
CA MET A 209 -7.46 -4.81 -16.32
C MET A 209 -7.68 -4.56 -14.82
N SER A 210 -6.60 -4.44 -14.04
CA SER A 210 -6.66 -4.01 -12.63
C SER A 210 -7.33 -2.65 -12.47
N SER A 211 -7.02 -1.71 -13.36
CA SER A 211 -7.56 -0.35 -13.32
C SER A 211 -9.06 -0.33 -13.56
N ILE A 212 -9.60 -1.15 -14.47
CA ILE A 212 -11.05 -1.30 -14.67
C ILE A 212 -11.75 -1.74 -13.38
N ILE A 213 -11.22 -2.76 -12.71
CA ILE A 213 -11.79 -3.23 -11.43
C ILE A 213 -11.68 -2.15 -10.36
N THR A 214 -10.54 -1.45 -10.31
CA THR A 214 -10.33 -0.34 -9.38
C THR A 214 -11.36 0.78 -9.58
N TYR A 215 -11.70 1.12 -10.81
CA TYR A 215 -12.77 2.08 -11.11
C TYR A 215 -14.12 1.64 -10.55
N ILE A 216 -14.46 0.36 -10.68
CA ILE A 216 -15.68 -0.20 -10.11
C ILE A 216 -15.67 -0.03 -8.59
N PHE A 217 -14.55 -0.32 -7.91
CA PHE A 217 -14.44 -0.13 -6.47
C PHE A 217 -14.52 1.35 -6.03
N ILE A 218 -13.99 2.27 -6.82
CA ILE A 218 -14.10 3.71 -6.53
C ILE A 218 -15.56 4.18 -6.68
N TYR A 219 -16.25 3.79 -7.76
CA TYR A 219 -17.64 4.18 -8.05
C TYR A 219 -18.57 3.93 -6.89
N PHE A 220 -18.40 2.74 -6.33
CA PHE A 220 -19.22 2.12 -5.32
C PHE A 220 -18.75 2.46 -3.89
N SER A 221 -17.78 3.36 -3.73
CA SER A 221 -17.31 3.84 -2.42
C SER A 221 -18.28 4.86 -1.82
N GLU A 222 -18.76 4.59 -0.61
CA GLU A 222 -19.68 5.45 0.14
C GLU A 222 -19.42 5.34 1.64
N ASN A 223 -19.66 6.43 2.38
CA ASN A 223 -19.40 6.45 3.83
C ASN A 223 -20.16 5.36 4.61
N LYS A 224 -21.38 5.00 4.18
CA LYS A 224 -22.23 4.01 4.86
C LYS A 224 -21.84 2.55 4.57
N ARG A 225 -20.86 2.32 3.70
CA ARG A 225 -20.54 0.98 3.23
C ARG A 225 -19.72 0.20 4.25
N ASP A 226 -19.93 -1.11 4.31
CA ASP A 226 -19.25 -1.98 5.25
C ASP A 226 -17.73 -1.90 5.13
N ASP A 227 -17.05 -1.92 6.27
CA ASP A 227 -15.59 -1.86 6.36
C ASP A 227 -14.88 -2.97 5.55
N THR A 228 -15.51 -4.14 5.37
CA THR A 228 -14.97 -5.24 4.54
C THR A 228 -14.83 -4.84 3.07
N TYR A 229 -15.68 -3.94 2.57
CA TYR A 229 -15.56 -3.42 1.21
C TYR A 229 -14.20 -2.76 0.98
N TYR A 230 -13.71 -2.04 1.98
CA TYR A 230 -12.45 -1.31 1.93
C TYR A 230 -11.27 -2.21 2.30
N SER A 231 -11.33 -2.79 3.50
CA SER A 231 -10.24 -3.60 4.09
C SER A 231 -10.01 -4.95 3.40
N PHE A 232 -10.91 -5.41 2.54
CA PHE A 232 -10.69 -6.55 1.66
C PHE A 232 -10.75 -6.13 0.20
N GLY A 233 -11.88 -5.56 -0.24
CA GLY A 233 -12.13 -5.26 -1.65
C GLY A 233 -11.18 -4.23 -2.25
N VAL A 234 -11.19 -3.00 -1.73
CA VAL A 234 -10.31 -1.92 -2.21
C VAL A 234 -8.83 -2.29 -2.02
N GLU A 235 -8.47 -2.95 -0.91
CA GLU A 235 -7.10 -3.44 -0.72
C GLU A 235 -6.68 -4.46 -1.78
N THR A 236 -7.58 -5.37 -2.19
CA THR A 236 -7.33 -6.36 -3.27
C THR A 236 -6.86 -5.68 -4.55
N CYS A 237 -7.38 -4.49 -4.86
CA CYS A 237 -7.03 -3.76 -6.08
C CYS A 237 -5.53 -3.48 -6.21
N SER A 238 -4.79 -3.40 -5.10
CA SER A 238 -3.33 -3.27 -5.15
C SER A 238 -2.62 -4.55 -5.63
N ALA A 239 -3.17 -5.74 -5.35
CA ALA A 239 -2.62 -7.01 -5.81
C ALA A 239 -3.08 -7.42 -7.22
N LEU A 240 -4.17 -6.85 -7.73
CA LEU A 240 -4.76 -7.22 -9.02
C LEU A 240 -3.79 -7.15 -10.21
N PRO A 241 -2.85 -6.18 -10.34
CA PRO A 241 -1.91 -6.19 -11.44
C PRO A 241 -1.09 -7.47 -11.51
N PHE A 242 -0.62 -7.97 -10.35
CA PHE A 242 0.10 -9.23 -10.26
C PHE A 242 -0.81 -10.44 -10.56
N LEU A 243 -2.03 -10.44 -10.03
CA LEU A 243 -2.97 -11.54 -10.22
C LEU A 243 -3.40 -11.68 -11.68
N PHE A 244 -3.68 -10.57 -12.38
CA PHE A 244 -3.97 -10.60 -13.82
C PHE A 244 -2.76 -11.02 -14.64
N LEU A 245 -1.55 -10.57 -14.28
CA LEU A 245 -0.33 -11.03 -14.94
C LEU A 245 -0.18 -12.56 -14.84
N LEU A 246 -0.40 -13.13 -13.64
CA LEU A 246 -0.38 -14.59 -13.48
C LEU A 246 -1.44 -15.27 -14.35
N ILE A 247 -2.67 -14.76 -14.40
CA ILE A 247 -3.71 -15.35 -15.24
C ILE A 247 -3.25 -15.38 -16.71
N MET A 248 -2.69 -14.28 -17.21
CA MET A 248 -2.21 -14.17 -18.59
C MET A 248 -0.98 -15.05 -18.90
N GLU A 249 -0.14 -15.35 -17.90
CA GLU A 249 1.04 -16.21 -18.08
C GLU A 249 0.68 -17.70 -18.15
N TYR A 250 -0.39 -18.12 -17.47
CA TYR A 250 -0.75 -19.54 -17.30
C TYR A 250 -1.99 -20.00 -18.08
N PHE A 251 -2.77 -19.07 -18.65
CA PHE A 251 -3.99 -19.35 -19.43
C PHE A 251 -4.02 -18.53 -20.71
#